data_AF-A0AAD1TNU8-F1
#
_entry.id   AF-A0AAD1TNU8-F1
#
_cell.length_a   1.000
_cell.length_b   1.000
_cell.length_c   1.000
_cell.angle_alpha   90.00
_cell.angle_beta   90.00
_cell.angle_gamma   90.00
#
_symmetry.space_group_name_H-M   'P 1'
#
loop_
_entity.id
_entity.type
_entity.pdbx_description
1 polymer ?
#
loop_
_entity_poly.entity_id
_entity_poly.type
_entity_poly.pdbx_seq_one_letter_code
_entity_poly.pdbx_strand_id
1 'polypeptide(L)'
;MDWDQLDLSPRISAAVTKGNLKSAQNVLTFSVPELQKLTKLSVADVRLLQKTVANALRKNEMVTAFQMFSEKTPFPSQHQKLSLGCKILDNLLRGGIPLVGITEIAGESSAGKTQIALQLCLSVQYPAEYGGLGAGAVYICTEDAFPSKRLHQLIKCQQKLRSSVPPDIIKKIQFGDGIFIEHAADIEMLTDCITKKVPILLLRGAVRLIVIDSIAALFRCEFAAKDAVLKAKHVQTLGAKLHELSSRFLTPVLCINQVFSLLLILPDSSCYLSQKKIVV
;
A
#
# COMPACT_ATOMS: atom_id res chain seq x y z
N MET A 1 13.69 -8.97 18.48
CA MET A 1 13.18 -9.18 19.85
C MET A 1 13.98 -10.33 20.41
N ASP A 2 14.47 -10.20 21.62
CA ASP A 2 15.19 -11.30 22.26
C ASP A 2 14.16 -12.29 22.81
N TRP A 3 14.05 -13.46 22.19
CA TRP A 3 13.04 -14.46 22.55
C TRP A 3 13.26 -15.02 23.96
N ASP A 4 14.49 -14.90 24.46
CA ASP A 4 14.89 -15.33 25.80
C ASP A 4 14.39 -14.38 26.91
N GLN A 5 13.92 -13.18 26.55
CA GLN A 5 13.27 -12.23 27.46
C GLN A 5 11.77 -12.48 27.61
N LEU A 6 11.20 -13.39 26.82
CA LEU A 6 9.80 -13.78 26.90
C LEU A 6 9.67 -15.03 27.75
N ASP A 7 8.60 -15.10 28.56
CA ASP A 7 8.26 -16.29 29.36
C ASP A 7 7.75 -17.43 28.45
N LEU A 8 8.69 -18.02 27.72
CA LEU A 8 8.48 -19.11 26.78
C LEU A 8 9.34 -20.30 27.22
N SER A 9 8.82 -21.51 27.02
CA SER A 9 9.62 -22.71 27.27
C SER A 9 10.82 -22.77 26.30
N PRO A 10 11.98 -23.28 26.73
CA PRO A 10 13.18 -23.37 25.87
C PRO A 10 12.93 -24.10 24.55
N ARG A 11 12.01 -25.08 24.57
CA ARG A 11 11.56 -25.82 23.38
C ARG A 11 10.87 -24.89 22.36
N ILE A 12 10.01 -23.99 22.81
CA ILE A 12 9.28 -23.05 21.95
C ILE A 12 10.25 -22.00 21.39
N SER A 13 11.12 -21.43 22.23
CA SER A 13 12.12 -20.44 21.80
C SER A 13 13.09 -21.00 20.74
N ALA A 14 13.53 -22.25 20.92
CA ALA A 14 14.35 -22.94 19.94
C ALA A 14 13.60 -23.19 18.61
N ALA A 15 12.31 -23.57 18.68
CA ALA A 15 11.49 -23.81 17.50
C ALA A 15 11.20 -22.53 16.70
N VAL A 16 11.00 -21.40 17.38
CA VAL A 16 10.80 -20.07 16.78
C VAL A 16 12.08 -19.62 16.05
N THR A 17 13.23 -19.79 16.70
CA THR A 17 14.54 -19.47 16.11
C THR A 17 14.81 -20.34 14.88
N LYS A 18 14.51 -21.64 14.96
CA LYS A 18 14.63 -22.59 13.83
C LYS A 18 13.65 -22.28 12.70
N GLY A 19 12.46 -21.78 13.01
CA GLY A 19 11.44 -21.34 12.05
C GLY A 19 11.73 -20.01 11.38
N ASN A 20 12.88 -19.38 11.67
CA ASN A 20 13.32 -18.10 11.11
C ASN A 20 12.33 -16.95 11.37
N LEU A 21 11.60 -17.02 12.48
CA LEU A 21 10.72 -15.97 12.94
C LEU A 21 11.56 -14.90 13.62
N LYS A 22 11.93 -13.85 12.86
CA LYS A 22 12.85 -12.80 13.33
C LYS A 22 12.19 -11.68 14.13
N SER A 23 10.85 -11.59 14.11
CA SER A 23 10.13 -10.52 14.80
C SER A 23 8.84 -11.02 15.46
N ALA A 24 8.46 -10.36 16.54
CA ALA A 24 7.19 -10.57 17.23
C ALA A 24 5.98 -10.25 16.34
N GLN A 25 6.13 -9.31 15.41
CA GLN A 25 5.08 -9.01 14.44
C GLN A 25 4.81 -10.22 13.54
N ASN A 26 5.84 -10.94 13.08
CA ASN A 26 5.66 -12.17 12.29
C ASN A 26 4.85 -13.23 13.04
N VAL A 27 5.08 -13.39 14.34
CA VAL A 27 4.34 -14.33 15.19
C VAL A 27 2.87 -13.94 15.30
N LEU A 28 2.57 -12.64 15.39
CA LEU A 28 1.20 -12.14 15.53
C LEU A 28 0.44 -12.05 14.19
N THR A 29 1.14 -11.89 13.07
CA THR A 29 0.51 -11.74 11.75
C THR A 29 0.24 -13.08 11.05
N PHE A 30 1.04 -14.11 11.33
CA PHE A 30 0.83 -15.42 10.71
C PHE A 30 -0.34 -16.17 11.37
N SER A 31 -1.07 -16.91 10.54
CA SER A 31 -2.13 -17.79 11.02
C SER A 31 -1.54 -18.97 11.81
N VAL A 32 -2.37 -19.56 12.68
CA VAL A 32 -1.97 -20.73 13.46
C VAL A 32 -1.42 -21.87 12.58
N PRO A 33 -2.05 -22.24 11.44
CA PRO A 33 -1.51 -23.29 10.57
C PRO A 33 -0.16 -22.95 9.94
N GLU A 34 0.06 -21.69 9.54
CA GLU A 34 1.34 -21.24 8.98
C GLU A 34 2.46 -21.33 10.01
N LEU A 35 2.18 -20.91 11.25
CA LEU A 35 3.13 -21.01 12.35
C LEU A 35 3.44 -22.47 12.69
N GLN A 36 2.45 -23.36 12.68
CA GLN A 36 2.70 -24.80 12.86
C GLN A 36 3.60 -25.34 11.75
N LYS A 37 3.38 -24.95 10.50
CA LYS A 37 4.21 -25.38 9.37
C LYS A 37 5.67 -24.89 9.50
N LEU A 38 5.86 -23.65 9.95
CA LEU A 38 7.18 -23.02 10.12
C LEU A 38 7.94 -23.54 11.35
N THR A 39 7.25 -23.74 12.47
CA THR A 39 7.88 -24.05 13.77
C THR A 39 7.78 -25.53 14.15
N LYS A 40 6.92 -26.30 13.48
CA LYS A 40 6.57 -27.70 13.82
C LYS A 40 6.02 -27.88 15.24
N LEU A 41 5.48 -26.81 15.82
CA LEU A 41 4.87 -26.81 17.15
C LEU A 41 3.43 -27.35 17.12
N SER A 42 2.93 -27.76 18.28
CA SER A 42 1.52 -28.12 18.46
C SER A 42 0.63 -26.88 18.37
N VAL A 43 -0.67 -27.06 18.11
CA VAL A 43 -1.65 -25.94 18.12
C VAL A 43 -1.63 -25.21 19.46
N ALA A 44 -1.48 -25.94 20.56
CA ALA A 44 -1.44 -25.39 21.91
C ALA A 44 -0.20 -24.51 22.12
N ASP A 45 0.97 -24.98 21.69
CA ASP A 45 2.24 -24.23 21.81
C ASP A 45 2.24 -22.99 20.93
N VAL A 46 1.68 -23.07 19.72
CA VAL A 46 1.56 -21.89 18.83
C VAL A 46 0.64 -20.84 19.45
N ARG A 47 -0.49 -21.25 20.05
CA ARG A 47 -1.38 -20.32 20.75
C ARG A 47 -0.72 -19.72 21.99
N LEU A 48 0.04 -20.51 22.75
CA LEU A 48 0.81 -20.02 23.89
C LEU A 48 1.84 -18.99 23.45
N LEU A 49 2.61 -19.30 22.40
CA LEU A 49 3.57 -18.37 21.79
C LEU A 49 2.90 -17.05 21.39
N GLN A 50 1.79 -17.11 20.64
CA GLN A 50 1.06 -15.91 20.22
C GLN A 50 0.56 -15.10 21.43
N LYS A 51 0.04 -15.77 22.46
CA LYS A 51 -0.45 -15.11 23.68
C LYS A 51 0.68 -14.43 24.45
N THR A 52 1.80 -15.11 24.67
CA THR A 52 2.96 -14.54 25.37
C THR A 52 3.53 -13.36 24.62
N VAL A 53 3.70 -13.48 23.29
CA VAL A 53 4.19 -12.40 22.43
C VAL A 53 3.21 -11.21 22.41
N ALA A 54 1.90 -11.46 22.33
CA ALA A 54 0.89 -10.42 22.38
C ALA A 54 0.90 -9.66 23.72
N ASN A 55 1.06 -10.37 24.83
CA ASN A 55 1.12 -9.78 26.16
C ASN A 55 2.39 -8.95 26.36
N ALA A 56 3.54 -9.42 25.87
CA ALA A 56 4.79 -8.67 25.97
C ALA A 56 4.83 -7.44 25.06
N LEU A 57 4.12 -7.47 23.93
CA LEU A 57 3.99 -6.32 23.03
C LEU A 57 2.88 -5.34 23.41
N ARG A 58 1.91 -5.78 24.24
CA ARG A 58 0.87 -4.89 24.78
C ARG A 58 1.52 -3.86 25.71
N LYS A 59 1.93 -2.73 25.12
CA LYS A 59 2.28 -1.51 25.86
C LYS A 59 1.08 -0.61 26.13
N ASN A 60 -0.04 -0.83 25.44
CA ASN A 60 -1.19 0.06 25.52
C ASN A 60 -2.21 -0.49 26.52
N GLU A 61 -2.36 0.20 27.65
CA GLU A 61 -3.56 0.13 28.46
C GLU A 61 -4.78 0.53 27.64
N MET A 62 -5.98 0.07 28.01
CA MET A 62 -7.20 0.57 27.39
C MET A 62 -7.33 2.05 27.71
N VAL A 63 -7.06 2.89 26.73
CA VAL A 63 -7.24 4.34 26.80
C VAL A 63 -8.63 4.71 26.30
N THR A 64 -9.23 5.70 26.93
CA THR A 64 -10.50 6.27 26.46
C THR A 64 -10.27 7.05 25.16
N ALA A 65 -11.31 7.16 24.33
CA ALA A 65 -11.25 8.01 23.14
C ALA A 65 -10.88 9.47 23.48
N PHE A 66 -11.27 9.95 24.67
CA PHE A 66 -10.91 11.27 25.17
C PHE A 66 -9.42 11.38 25.51
N GLN A 67 -8.81 10.38 26.16
CA GLN A 67 -7.37 10.36 26.40
C GLN A 67 -6.58 10.35 25.10
N MET A 68 -6.98 9.55 24.11
CA MET A 68 -6.34 9.56 22.78
C MET A 68 -6.43 10.92 22.07
N PHE A 69 -7.50 11.69 22.30
CA PHE A 69 -7.67 13.03 21.74
C PHE A 69 -6.90 14.10 22.53
N SER A 70 -6.86 13.97 23.86
CA SER A 70 -6.33 14.97 24.80
C SER A 70 -4.83 14.87 24.99
N GLU A 71 -4.32 13.64 25.06
CA GLU A 71 -2.90 13.41 24.92
C GLU A 71 -2.55 13.74 23.47
N LYS A 72 -1.94 14.92 23.27
CA LYS A 72 -1.21 15.26 22.04
C LYS A 72 0.01 14.34 21.86
N THR A 73 -0.17 13.03 22.05
CA THR A 73 0.74 12.02 21.55
C THR A 73 0.96 12.39 20.08
N PRO A 74 2.22 12.59 19.64
CA PRO A 74 2.47 12.79 18.23
C PRO A 74 1.79 11.62 17.53
N PHE A 75 0.79 11.93 16.68
CA PHE A 75 0.01 10.92 16.00
C PHE A 75 0.95 9.83 15.51
N PRO A 76 0.68 8.54 15.77
CA PRO A 76 1.59 7.48 15.39
C PRO A 76 1.92 7.64 13.90
N SER A 77 3.17 7.37 13.51
CA SER A 77 3.70 7.54 12.15
C SER A 77 2.79 7.02 11.02
N GLN A 78 1.87 6.12 11.36
CA GLN A 78 0.70 5.68 10.59
C GLN A 78 -0.18 6.81 10.02
N HIS A 79 -0.18 8.01 10.62
CA HIS A 79 -0.97 9.17 10.17
C HIS A 79 -0.17 10.15 9.30
N GLN A 80 1.10 9.87 9.03
CA GLN A 80 1.85 10.62 8.02
C GLN A 80 1.16 10.43 6.66
N LYS A 81 1.31 11.43 5.80
CA LYS A 81 0.66 11.46 4.49
C LYS A 81 1.65 11.88 3.42
N LEU A 82 1.48 11.28 2.25
CA LEU A 82 2.15 11.68 1.02
C LEU A 82 1.29 12.73 0.31
N SER A 83 1.84 13.93 0.13
CA SER A 83 1.17 15.02 -0.59
C SER A 83 1.02 14.69 -2.07
N LEU A 84 -0.10 15.09 -2.67
CA LEU A 84 -0.32 15.01 -4.11
C LEU A 84 0.41 16.15 -4.85
N GLY A 85 1.01 17.11 -4.14
CA GLY A 85 1.63 18.29 -4.72
C GLY A 85 0.62 19.34 -5.20
N CYS A 86 -0.64 19.22 -4.81
CA CYS A 86 -1.71 20.16 -5.12
C CYS A 86 -2.43 20.54 -3.83
N LYS A 87 -2.31 21.81 -3.40
CA LYS A 87 -2.90 22.29 -2.15
C LYS A 87 -4.40 22.03 -2.04
N ILE A 88 -5.14 22.14 -3.15
CA ILE A 88 -6.60 21.91 -3.17
C ILE A 88 -6.90 20.43 -2.85
N LEU A 89 -6.20 19.51 -3.52
CA LEU A 89 -6.39 18.07 -3.29
C LEU A 89 -5.87 17.64 -1.93
N ASP A 90 -4.72 18.17 -1.50
CA ASP A 90 -4.19 17.87 -0.17
C ASP A 90 -5.15 18.37 0.91
N ASN A 91 -5.73 19.56 0.78
CA ASN A 91 -6.74 20.05 1.72
C ASN A 91 -7.98 19.14 1.74
N LEU A 92 -8.46 18.71 0.57
CA LEU A 92 -9.58 17.77 0.45
C LEU A 92 -9.27 16.44 1.17
N LEU A 93 -8.04 15.95 1.03
CA LEU A 93 -7.57 14.68 1.62
C LEU A 93 -6.97 14.86 3.03
N ARG A 94 -7.08 16.07 3.61
CA ARG A 94 -6.52 16.45 4.92
C ARG A 94 -5.01 16.16 5.04
N GLY A 95 -4.24 16.52 4.03
CA GLY A 95 -2.77 16.42 3.98
C GLY A 95 -2.21 15.44 2.94
N GLY A 96 -3.05 14.76 2.15
CA GLY A 96 -2.62 13.81 1.12
C GLY A 96 -3.05 12.36 1.42
N ILE A 97 -2.40 11.38 0.78
CA ILE A 97 -2.72 9.96 0.95
C ILE A 97 -2.00 9.37 2.18
N PRO A 98 -2.64 8.51 2.98
CA PRO A 98 -2.04 7.90 4.16
C PRO A 98 -0.85 7.00 3.80
N LEU A 99 0.20 6.98 4.63
CA LEU A 99 1.36 6.11 4.39
C LEU A 99 1.08 4.63 4.67
N VAL A 100 0.08 4.34 5.50
CA VAL A 100 -0.35 2.98 5.82
C VAL A 100 -1.76 2.77 5.30
N GLY A 101 -1.92 1.76 4.46
CA GLY A 101 -3.20 1.43 3.83
C GLY A 101 -3.09 1.33 2.32
N ILE A 102 -4.24 1.07 1.72
CA ILE A 102 -4.43 1.01 0.28
C ILE A 102 -5.42 2.11 -0.07
N THR A 103 -5.02 3.05 -0.91
CA THR A 103 -5.87 4.10 -1.44
C THR A 103 -6.30 3.73 -2.86
N GLU A 104 -7.58 3.80 -3.15
CA GLU A 104 -8.13 3.52 -4.47
C GLU A 104 -8.52 4.83 -5.18
N ILE A 105 -8.13 4.98 -6.46
CA ILE A 105 -8.69 6.03 -7.31
C ILE A 105 -9.53 5.36 -8.39
N ALA A 106 -10.84 5.52 -8.26
CA ALA A 106 -11.83 4.97 -9.18
C ALA A 106 -12.53 6.09 -9.98
N GLY A 107 -12.83 5.82 -11.25
CA GLY A 107 -13.58 6.74 -12.10
C GLY A 107 -13.59 6.33 -13.57
N GLU A 108 -14.35 7.05 -14.38
CA GLU A 108 -14.46 6.83 -15.83
C GLU A 108 -13.11 6.98 -16.54
N SER A 109 -12.99 6.39 -17.74
CA SER A 109 -11.81 6.59 -18.59
C SER A 109 -11.57 8.09 -18.83
N SER A 110 -10.31 8.48 -18.96
CA SER A 110 -9.91 9.89 -19.13
C SER A 110 -10.25 10.86 -17.98
N ALA A 111 -10.73 10.38 -16.83
CA ALA A 111 -10.98 11.23 -15.65
C ALA A 111 -9.70 11.75 -14.92
N GLY A 112 -8.51 11.51 -15.48
CA GLY A 112 -7.24 12.00 -14.91
C GLY A 112 -6.58 11.10 -13.86
N LYS A 113 -7.06 9.87 -13.65
CA LYS A 113 -6.52 8.93 -12.65
C LYS A 113 -5.01 8.69 -12.80
N THR A 114 -4.58 8.33 -14.01
CA THR A 114 -3.16 8.13 -14.35
C THR A 114 -2.34 9.40 -14.16
N GLN A 115 -2.92 10.61 -14.35
CA GLN A 115 -2.20 11.87 -14.07
C GLN A 115 -1.88 12.03 -12.59
N ILE A 116 -2.84 11.71 -11.72
CA ILE A 116 -2.64 11.74 -10.26
C ILE A 116 -1.58 10.72 -9.85
N ALA A 117 -1.63 9.51 -10.41
CA ALA A 117 -0.65 8.46 -10.12
C ALA A 117 0.78 8.85 -10.54
N LEU A 118 0.97 9.38 -11.75
CA LEU A 118 2.26 9.90 -12.21
C LEU A 118 2.75 11.05 -11.33
N GLN A 119 1.86 11.96 -10.93
CA GLN A 119 2.23 13.06 -10.05
C GLN A 119 2.64 12.56 -8.66
N LEU A 120 1.99 11.53 -8.11
CA LEU A 120 2.39 10.91 -6.85
C LEU A 120 3.78 10.24 -6.94
N CYS A 121 4.11 9.60 -8.08
CA CYS A 121 5.45 9.06 -8.33
C CYS A 121 6.54 10.14 -8.33
N LEU A 122 6.21 11.38 -8.69
CA LEU A 122 7.10 12.53 -8.57
C LEU A 122 7.10 13.09 -7.14
N SER A 123 5.91 13.22 -6.53
CA SER A 123 5.74 13.78 -5.19
C SER A 123 6.47 12.98 -4.10
N VAL A 124 6.51 11.64 -4.19
CA VAL A 124 7.20 10.79 -3.20
C VAL A 124 8.71 11.04 -3.13
N GLN A 125 9.30 11.53 -4.22
CA GLN A 125 10.75 11.77 -4.30
C GLN A 125 11.18 13.07 -3.61
N TYR A 126 10.24 13.97 -3.32
CA TYR A 126 10.56 15.17 -2.55
C TYR A 126 10.94 14.84 -1.10
N PRO A 127 11.76 15.68 -0.45
CA PRO A 127 11.99 15.59 0.99
C PRO A 127 10.69 15.67 1.81
N ALA A 128 10.71 15.11 3.02
CA ALA A 128 9.56 15.09 3.93
C ALA A 128 9.05 16.48 4.31
N GLU A 129 9.94 17.47 4.42
CA GLU A 129 9.60 18.88 4.66
C GLU A 129 8.72 19.49 3.54
N TYR A 130 8.77 18.91 2.33
CA TYR A 130 7.91 19.26 1.20
C TYR A 130 6.82 18.21 0.95
N GLY A 131 6.49 17.37 1.93
CA GLY A 131 5.40 16.40 1.81
C GLY A 131 5.68 15.19 0.92
N GLY A 132 6.94 14.93 0.57
CA GLY A 132 7.37 13.66 -0.03
C GLY A 132 7.96 12.70 1.01
N LEU A 133 8.66 11.66 0.57
CA LEU A 133 9.29 10.65 1.42
C LEU A 133 10.78 10.43 1.13
N GLY A 134 11.37 11.25 0.25
CA GLY A 134 12.77 11.19 -0.15
C GLY A 134 13.16 9.88 -0.83
N ALA A 135 12.20 9.20 -1.47
CA ALA A 135 12.41 7.88 -2.08
C ALA A 135 11.61 7.74 -3.38
N GLY A 136 11.90 6.68 -4.13
CA GLY A 136 11.26 6.39 -5.40
C GLY A 136 9.86 5.79 -5.30
N ALA A 137 9.30 5.48 -6.48
CA ALA A 137 8.05 4.76 -6.66
C ALA A 137 8.28 3.49 -7.48
N VAL A 138 7.45 2.46 -7.25
CA VAL A 138 7.26 1.38 -8.22
C VAL A 138 5.89 1.55 -8.88
N TYR A 139 5.86 1.53 -10.19
CA TYR A 139 4.66 1.64 -11.01
C TYR A 139 4.46 0.33 -11.76
N ILE A 140 3.36 -0.36 -11.45
CA ILE A 140 3.01 -1.64 -12.05
C ILE A 140 1.87 -1.41 -13.05
N CYS A 141 2.17 -1.56 -14.32
CA CYS A 141 1.21 -1.47 -15.42
C CYS A 141 0.63 -2.85 -15.74
N THR A 142 -0.69 -2.95 -15.91
CA THR A 142 -1.36 -4.23 -16.21
C THR A 142 -2.01 -4.30 -17.60
N GLU A 143 -2.33 -3.16 -18.22
CA GLU A 143 -2.97 -3.11 -19.55
C GLU A 143 -2.07 -2.35 -20.51
N ASP A 144 -1.93 -1.05 -20.26
CA ASP A 144 -1.27 -0.13 -21.16
C ASP A 144 0.24 -0.01 -20.90
N ALA A 145 0.97 0.40 -21.94
CA ALA A 145 2.34 0.82 -21.81
C ALA A 145 2.47 2.00 -20.84
N PHE A 146 3.55 2.02 -20.05
CA PHE A 146 3.79 3.12 -19.12
C PHE A 146 3.87 4.46 -19.89
N PRO A 147 3.13 5.51 -19.47
CA PRO A 147 3.06 6.79 -20.19
C PRO A 147 4.32 7.65 -19.98
N SER A 148 5.47 7.16 -20.41
CA SER A 148 6.81 7.76 -20.21
C SER A 148 6.93 9.17 -20.78
N LYS A 149 6.38 9.42 -21.98
CA LYS A 149 6.34 10.75 -22.60
C LYS A 149 5.62 11.75 -21.70
N ARG A 150 4.51 11.32 -21.08
CA ARG A 150 3.73 12.18 -20.20
C ARG A 150 4.44 12.41 -18.87
N LEU A 151 5.07 11.39 -18.29
CA LEU A 151 5.92 11.55 -17.11
C LEU A 151 6.98 12.62 -17.35
N HIS A 152 7.69 12.55 -18.49
CA HIS A 152 8.75 13.50 -18.81
C HIS A 152 8.22 14.94 -18.96
N GLN A 153 7.01 15.12 -19.51
CA GLN A 153 6.34 16.43 -19.51
C GLN A 153 6.07 16.93 -18.08
N LEU A 154 5.57 16.07 -17.19
CA LEU A 154 5.31 16.42 -15.79
C LEU A 154 6.59 16.77 -15.03
N ILE A 155 7.70 16.07 -15.30
CA ILE A 155 9.03 16.38 -14.74
C ILE A 155 9.45 17.80 -15.12
N LYS A 156 9.36 18.16 -16.40
CA LYS A 156 9.69 19.52 -16.89
C LYS A 156 8.84 20.61 -16.25
N CYS A 157 7.61 20.28 -15.85
CA CYS A 157 6.69 21.21 -15.21
C CYS A 157 6.85 21.30 -13.69
N GLN A 158 7.67 20.47 -13.04
CA GLN A 158 7.74 20.41 -11.57
C GLN A 158 8.09 21.76 -10.94
N GLN A 159 8.99 22.54 -11.55
CA GLN A 159 9.33 23.88 -11.04
C GLN A 159 8.13 24.84 -11.00
N LYS A 160 7.18 24.70 -11.93
CA LYS A 160 5.94 25.49 -11.95
C LYS A 160 4.88 24.92 -11.01
N LEU A 161 4.72 23.60 -11.01
CA LEU A 161 3.68 22.89 -10.23
C LEU A 161 3.97 22.91 -8.72
N ARG A 162 5.26 22.92 -8.34
CA ARG A 162 5.74 22.88 -6.96
C ARG A 162 6.45 24.18 -6.60
N SER A 163 5.81 25.31 -6.86
CA SER A 163 6.36 26.65 -6.61
C SER A 163 6.71 26.94 -5.14
N SER A 164 6.15 26.16 -4.21
CA SER A 164 6.50 26.21 -2.79
C SER A 164 7.81 25.51 -2.43
N VAL A 165 8.43 24.79 -3.36
CA VAL A 165 9.70 24.08 -3.16
C VAL A 165 10.83 24.89 -3.81
N PRO A 166 11.96 25.14 -3.11
CA PRO A 166 13.08 25.86 -3.69
C PRO A 166 13.60 25.18 -4.98
N PRO A 167 13.91 25.95 -6.05
CA PRO A 167 14.36 25.39 -7.32
C PRO A 167 15.60 24.49 -7.21
N ASP A 168 16.50 24.76 -6.27
CA ASP A 168 17.72 23.98 -6.08
C ASP A 168 17.44 22.58 -5.55
N ILE A 169 16.38 22.41 -4.76
CA ILE A 169 15.92 21.09 -4.30
C ILE A 169 15.35 20.31 -5.48
N ILE A 170 14.53 20.95 -6.32
CA ILE A 170 13.93 20.32 -7.50
C ILE A 170 15.02 19.84 -8.48
N LYS A 171 16.07 20.66 -8.70
CA LYS A 171 17.19 20.31 -9.58
C LYS A 171 18.06 19.16 -9.06
N LYS A 172 18.15 18.97 -7.74
CA LYS A 172 18.90 17.87 -7.13
C LYS A 172 18.19 16.52 -7.27
N ILE A 173 16.87 16.52 -7.46
CA ILE A 173 16.08 15.29 -7.58
C ILE A 173 16.15 14.77 -9.02
N GLN A 174 16.67 13.56 -9.20
CA GLN A 174 16.65 12.85 -10.47
C GLN A 174 15.32 12.09 -10.61
N PHE A 175 14.24 12.81 -10.92
CA PHE A 175 12.88 12.27 -10.91
C PHE A 175 12.66 10.99 -11.72
N GLY A 176 13.38 10.83 -12.85
CA GLY A 176 13.24 9.67 -13.72
C GLY A 176 13.83 8.39 -13.12
N ASP A 177 14.97 8.50 -12.46
CA ASP A 177 15.74 7.35 -11.97
C ASP A 177 15.11 6.73 -10.71
N GLY A 178 14.28 7.51 -10.01
CA GLY A 178 13.52 7.07 -8.85
C GLY A 178 12.20 6.36 -9.18
N ILE A 179 11.88 6.05 -10.44
CA ILE A 179 10.61 5.40 -10.80
C ILE A 179 10.88 4.06 -11.49
N PHE A 180 10.61 2.97 -10.76
CA PHE A 180 10.75 1.61 -11.27
C PHE A 180 9.45 1.18 -11.93
N ILE A 181 9.54 0.68 -13.17
CA ILE A 181 8.37 0.30 -13.96
C ILE A 181 8.37 -1.22 -14.13
N GLU A 182 7.24 -1.86 -13.85
CA GLU A 182 7.00 -3.28 -14.13
C GLU A 182 5.73 -3.40 -14.97
N HIS A 183 5.76 -4.26 -15.99
CA HIS A 183 4.58 -4.68 -16.72
C HIS A 183 4.16 -6.09 -16.26
N ALA A 184 2.97 -6.22 -15.70
CA ALA A 184 2.40 -7.49 -15.25
C ALA A 184 1.17 -7.81 -16.09
N ALA A 185 1.30 -8.75 -17.03
CA ALA A 185 0.25 -9.10 -17.99
C ALA A 185 -0.83 -10.03 -17.42
N ASP A 186 -0.53 -10.71 -16.29
CA ASP A 186 -1.40 -11.66 -15.62
C ASP A 186 -1.26 -11.55 -14.10
N ILE A 187 -2.12 -12.28 -13.37
CA ILE A 187 -2.12 -12.28 -11.90
C ILE A 187 -0.86 -12.92 -11.31
N GLU A 188 -0.25 -13.89 -11.97
CA GLU A 188 0.96 -14.56 -11.49
C GLU A 188 2.15 -13.59 -11.51
N MET A 189 2.34 -12.87 -12.62
CA MET A 189 3.35 -11.82 -12.76
C MET A 189 3.15 -10.69 -11.74
N LEU A 190 1.91 -10.25 -11.52
CA LEU A 190 1.62 -9.24 -10.50
C LEU A 190 1.98 -9.77 -9.10
N THR A 191 1.57 -11.00 -8.80
CA THR A 191 1.86 -11.65 -7.50
C THR A 191 3.37 -11.79 -7.30
N ASP A 192 4.11 -12.22 -8.31
CA ASP A 192 5.57 -12.35 -8.27
C ASP A 192 6.26 -11.00 -8.09
N CYS A 193 5.78 -9.95 -8.77
CA CYS A 193 6.30 -8.61 -8.57
C CYS A 193 6.10 -8.14 -7.12
N ILE A 194 4.87 -8.25 -6.59
CA ILE A 194 4.51 -7.81 -5.23
C ILE A 194 5.21 -8.64 -4.15
N THR A 195 5.40 -9.95 -4.36
CA THR A 195 5.97 -10.84 -3.33
C THR A 195 7.49 -10.96 -3.38
N LYS A 196 8.12 -10.77 -4.55
CA LYS A 196 9.57 -10.96 -4.73
C LYS A 196 10.29 -9.66 -5.06
N LYS A 197 9.86 -8.91 -6.07
CA LYS A 197 10.58 -7.73 -6.58
C LYS A 197 10.41 -6.50 -5.69
N VAL A 198 9.17 -6.12 -5.41
CA VAL A 198 8.84 -4.91 -4.61
C VAL A 198 9.48 -4.94 -3.22
N PRO A 199 9.45 -6.04 -2.45
CA PRO A 199 10.07 -6.07 -1.12
C PRO A 199 11.58 -5.80 -1.14
N ILE A 200 12.28 -6.18 -2.21
CA ILE A 200 13.72 -5.90 -2.36
C ILE A 200 13.96 -4.38 -2.49
N LEU A 201 13.14 -3.69 -3.30
CA LEU A 201 13.23 -2.24 -3.46
C LEU A 201 12.89 -1.49 -2.16
N LEU A 202 11.86 -1.96 -1.45
CA LEU A 202 11.45 -1.40 -0.16
C LEU A 202 12.53 -1.60 0.93
N LEU A 203 13.13 -2.80 1.02
CA LEU A 203 14.19 -3.11 1.99
C LEU A 203 15.45 -2.26 1.77
N ARG A 204 15.74 -1.92 0.52
CA ARG A 204 16.87 -1.02 0.17
C ARG A 204 16.57 0.46 0.41
N GLY A 205 15.32 0.80 0.74
CA GLY A 205 14.87 2.20 0.84
C GLY A 205 14.79 2.93 -0.50
N ALA A 206 14.91 2.21 -1.63
CA ALA A 206 14.88 2.81 -2.96
C ALA A 206 13.48 3.30 -3.33
N VAL A 207 12.43 2.69 -2.77
CA VAL A 207 11.03 2.98 -3.05
C VAL A 207 10.23 3.15 -1.77
N ARG A 208 9.30 4.11 -1.74
CA ARG A 208 8.28 4.27 -0.70
C ARG A 208 6.89 4.61 -1.25
N LEU A 209 6.60 4.27 -2.50
CA LEU A 209 5.25 4.31 -3.07
C LEU A 209 5.07 3.13 -4.01
N ILE A 210 3.95 2.42 -3.89
CA ILE A 210 3.54 1.38 -4.84
C ILE A 210 2.32 1.89 -5.59
N VAL A 211 2.37 1.87 -6.92
CA VAL A 211 1.23 2.20 -7.79
C VAL A 211 0.89 0.98 -8.64
N ILE A 212 -0.39 0.64 -8.72
CA ILE A 212 -0.92 -0.42 -9.61
C ILE A 212 -1.97 0.20 -10.54
N ASP A 213 -1.68 0.22 -11.84
CA ASP A 213 -2.53 0.77 -12.90
C ASP A 213 -2.79 -0.32 -13.97
N SER A 214 -3.90 -1.05 -13.92
CA SER A 214 -5.04 -0.96 -13.00
C SER A 214 -5.36 -2.34 -12.42
N ILE A 215 -5.72 -2.43 -11.14
CA ILE A 215 -6.01 -3.75 -10.52
C ILE A 215 -7.15 -4.46 -11.25
N ALA A 216 -8.18 -3.71 -11.66
CA ALA A 216 -9.39 -4.31 -12.22
C ALA A 216 -9.19 -4.98 -13.59
N ALA A 217 -8.16 -4.60 -14.33
CA ALA A 217 -7.83 -5.18 -15.62
C ALA A 217 -7.64 -6.70 -15.57
N LEU A 218 -6.71 -7.14 -14.73
CA LEU A 218 -6.31 -8.55 -14.62
C LEU A 218 -7.50 -9.43 -14.21
N PHE A 219 -8.29 -8.95 -13.26
CA PHE A 219 -9.45 -9.66 -12.76
C PHE A 219 -10.69 -9.62 -13.68
N ARG A 220 -10.69 -8.79 -14.73
CA ARG A 220 -11.75 -8.78 -15.75
C ARG A 220 -11.45 -9.78 -16.87
N CYS A 221 -10.20 -9.89 -17.27
CA CYS A 221 -9.79 -10.75 -18.37
C CYS A 221 -9.73 -12.24 -17.98
N GLU A 222 -9.32 -12.55 -16.74
CA GLU A 222 -9.05 -13.94 -16.34
C GLU A 222 -10.25 -14.69 -15.75
N PHE A 223 -11.26 -13.99 -15.23
CA PHE A 223 -12.35 -14.64 -14.48
C PHE A 223 -13.73 -14.39 -15.10
N ALA A 224 -14.45 -15.47 -15.38
CA ALA A 224 -15.86 -15.40 -15.73
C ALA A 224 -16.73 -15.23 -14.47
N ALA A 225 -18.02 -14.92 -14.64
CA ALA A 225 -18.95 -14.73 -13.52
C ALA A 225 -19.04 -15.97 -12.58
N LYS A 226 -18.83 -17.17 -13.14
CA LYS A 226 -18.77 -18.44 -12.40
C LYS A 226 -17.55 -18.57 -11.48
N ASP A 227 -16.49 -17.80 -11.71
CA ASP A 227 -15.23 -17.89 -10.98
C ASP A 227 -15.14 -16.86 -9.82
N ALA A 228 -16.28 -16.29 -9.42
CA ALA A 228 -16.35 -15.22 -8.42
C ALA A 228 -15.64 -15.55 -7.10
N VAL A 229 -15.71 -16.81 -6.64
CA VAL A 229 -15.05 -17.26 -5.41
C VAL A 229 -13.54 -17.27 -5.55
N LEU A 230 -13.02 -17.77 -6.67
CA LEU A 230 -11.58 -17.78 -6.95
C LEU A 230 -11.05 -16.35 -7.08
N LYS A 231 -11.75 -15.50 -7.83
CA LYS A 231 -11.46 -14.07 -7.95
C LYS A 231 -11.39 -13.40 -6.58
N ALA A 232 -12.39 -13.61 -5.72
CA ALA A 232 -12.41 -13.03 -4.37
C ALA A 232 -11.20 -13.48 -3.55
N LYS A 233 -10.81 -14.77 -3.63
CA LYS A 233 -9.63 -15.30 -2.94
C LYS A 233 -8.33 -14.64 -3.41
N HIS A 234 -8.15 -14.46 -4.72
CA HIS A 234 -6.98 -13.78 -5.27
C HIS A 234 -6.93 -12.30 -4.85
N VAL A 235 -8.04 -11.58 -4.94
CA VAL A 235 -8.13 -10.18 -4.50
C VAL A 235 -7.83 -10.04 -3.00
N GLN A 236 -8.38 -10.92 -2.16
CA GLN A 236 -8.10 -10.91 -0.72
C GLN A 236 -6.64 -11.19 -0.42
N THR A 237 -6.04 -12.19 -1.10
CA THR A 237 -4.63 -12.55 -0.90
C THR A 237 -3.70 -11.40 -1.31
N LEU A 238 -3.96 -10.80 -2.47
CA LEU A 238 -3.21 -9.64 -2.95
C LEU A 238 -3.37 -8.44 -2.03
N GLY A 239 -4.61 -8.13 -1.62
CA GLY A 239 -4.92 -7.03 -0.72
C GLY A 239 -4.24 -7.18 0.65
N ALA A 240 -4.27 -8.39 1.22
CA ALA A 240 -3.55 -8.70 2.45
C ALA A 240 -2.04 -8.48 2.31
N LYS A 241 -1.45 -8.91 1.18
CA LYS A 241 -0.03 -8.72 0.93
C LYS A 241 0.36 -7.26 0.75
N LEU A 242 -0.42 -6.49 -0.01
CA LEU A 242 -0.21 -5.05 -0.18
C LEU A 242 -0.33 -4.31 1.15
N HIS A 243 -1.32 -4.65 1.97
CA HIS A 243 -1.50 -4.06 3.29
C HIS A 243 -0.35 -4.40 4.25
N GLU A 244 0.15 -5.65 4.21
CA GLU A 244 1.36 -6.06 4.95
C GLU A 244 2.57 -5.20 4.56
N LEU A 245 2.83 -5.05 3.26
CA LEU A 245 3.93 -4.22 2.76
C LEU A 245 3.76 -2.75 3.18
N SER A 246 2.57 -2.20 3.02
CA SER A 246 2.27 -0.83 3.40
C SER A 246 2.53 -0.59 4.90
N SER A 247 2.02 -1.48 5.75
CA SER A 247 2.17 -1.38 7.21
C SER A 247 3.61 -1.57 7.67
N ARG A 248 4.34 -2.50 7.04
CA ARG A 248 5.73 -2.83 7.41
C ARG A 248 6.72 -1.74 7.00
N PHE A 249 6.53 -1.12 5.84
CA PHE A 249 7.49 -0.15 5.27
C PHE A 249 7.03 1.31 5.38
N LEU A 250 5.82 1.55 5.91
CA LEU A 250 5.13 2.86 5.88
C LEU A 250 5.11 3.40 4.44
N THR A 251 4.66 2.54 3.54
CA THR A 251 4.64 2.79 2.10
C THR A 251 3.19 2.89 1.62
N PRO A 252 2.73 4.06 1.14
CA PRO A 252 1.44 4.18 0.50
C PRO A 252 1.31 3.23 -0.68
N VAL A 253 0.15 2.60 -0.81
CA VAL A 253 -0.24 1.80 -1.97
C VAL A 253 -1.39 2.50 -2.66
N LEU A 254 -1.20 2.82 -3.94
CA LEU A 254 -2.21 3.43 -4.79
C LEU A 254 -2.69 2.41 -5.83
N CYS A 255 -3.99 2.17 -5.86
CA CYS A 255 -4.62 1.30 -6.83
C CYS A 255 -5.52 2.12 -7.75
N ILE A 256 -5.33 2.03 -9.06
CA ILE A 256 -6.22 2.65 -10.03
C ILE A 256 -7.29 1.63 -10.42
N ASN A 257 -8.53 2.10 -10.49
CA ASN A 257 -9.65 1.33 -10.97
C ASN A 257 -10.47 2.15 -11.98
N GLN A 258 -10.96 1.48 -13.02
CA GLN A 258 -11.88 2.09 -13.98
C GLN A 258 -13.30 1.68 -13.63
N VAL A 259 -14.23 2.63 -13.57
CA VAL A 259 -15.66 2.31 -13.45
C VAL A 259 -16.28 2.33 -14.84
N PHE A 260 -16.97 1.25 -15.21
CA PHE A 260 -17.81 1.22 -16.39
C PHE A 260 -19.25 1.49 -15.98
N SER A 261 -19.90 2.45 -16.63
CA SER A 261 -21.34 2.62 -16.48
C SER A 261 -22.04 1.49 -17.24
N LEU A 262 -22.66 0.54 -16.54
CA LEU A 262 -23.54 -0.42 -17.18
C LEU A 262 -24.84 0.32 -17.51
N LEU A 263 -24.94 0.83 -18.73
CA LEU A 263 -26.15 1.48 -19.22
C LEU A 263 -27.16 0.36 -19.55
N LEU A 264 -27.87 -0.12 -18.53
CA LEU A 264 -29.13 -0.85 -18.76
C LEU A 264 -30.11 0.17 -19.32
N ILE A 265 -30.28 0.18 -20.64
CA ILE A 265 -31.40 0.86 -21.29
C ILE A 265 -32.66 0.12 -20.84
N LEU A 266 -33.23 0.54 -19.71
CA LEU A 266 -34.62 0.21 -19.40
C LEU A 266 -35.51 1.20 -20.16
N PRO A 267 -36.49 0.71 -20.94
CA PRO A 267 -37.48 1.55 -21.55
C PRO A 267 -38.41 2.03 -20.44
N ASP A 268 -38.06 3.13 -19.78
CA ASP A 268 -39.00 4.16 -19.31
C ASP A 268 -38.29 5.16 -18.39
N SER A 269 -38.23 6.39 -18.91
CA SER A 269 -38.20 7.69 -18.25
C SER A 269 -38.20 7.71 -16.72
N SER A 270 -37.03 7.54 -16.09
CA SER A 270 -36.68 8.07 -14.75
C SER A 270 -35.19 7.81 -14.48
N CYS A 271 -34.32 8.68 -15.00
CA CYS A 271 -32.87 8.53 -14.83
C CYS A 271 -32.43 9.04 -13.45
N TYR A 272 -32.45 8.18 -12.44
CA TYR A 272 -31.71 8.36 -11.18
C TYR A 272 -31.17 7.03 -10.68
N LEU A 273 -29.85 6.82 -10.77
CA LEU A 273 -29.06 6.25 -9.68
C LEU A 273 -27.54 6.32 -9.94
N SER A 274 -26.90 6.96 -8.97
CA SER A 274 -25.47 7.18 -8.70
C SER A 274 -24.68 5.90 -8.42
N GLN A 275 -23.38 5.89 -8.74
CA GLN A 275 -22.32 5.65 -7.74
C GLN A 275 -21.02 6.40 -8.12
N LYS A 276 -20.96 7.72 -7.85
CA LYS A 276 -19.67 8.42 -7.72
C LYS A 276 -19.11 8.11 -6.33
N LYS A 277 -18.45 6.96 -6.19
CA LYS A 277 -17.60 6.66 -5.04
C LYS A 277 -16.17 7.06 -5.39
N ILE A 278 -15.73 8.19 -4.87
CA ILE A 278 -14.31 8.35 -4.53
C ILE A 278 -14.17 7.64 -3.18
N VAL A 279 -13.68 6.41 -3.20
CA VAL A 279 -13.24 5.74 -1.96
C VAL A 279 -11.82 6.23 -1.70
N VAL A 280 -11.68 7.24 -0.85
CA VAL A 280 -10.37 7.64 -0.30
C VAL A 280 -9.95 6.67 0.78
#